data_AF-A0A6P6FHE8-F1
#
_entry.id   AF-A0A6P6FHE8-F1
#
_cell.length_a   1.000
_cell.length_b   1.000
_cell.length_c   1.000
_cell.angle_alpha   90.00
_cell.angle_beta   90.00
_cell.angle_gamma   90.00
#
_symmetry.space_group_name_H-M   'P 1'
#
loop_
_entity.id
_entity.type
_entity.pdbx_description
1 polymer ?
#
loop_
_entity_poly.entity_id
_entity_poly.type
_entity_poly.pdbx_seq_one_letter_code
_entity_poly.pdbx_strand_id
1 'polypeptide(L)'
;MKRRGVSKMAKINEFDIVDQNAQSKVGKFTFWNGDVYDGEYKINYDRLLLLKQGRGTYTTDNFDTYHGEWDDDTFSNADIHIKYNNDAQYRGRIDPNGTMVGLGTYIFPDGSSIEAIWHNNIPSTNIIYREPLGFAWVVEDISVDSITFSAGNHFWNDILSDDSTMCSSKSFDQSESN
;
A
#
# COMPACT_ATOMS: atom_id res chain seq x y z
N MET A 1 -14.47 -36.73 -54.08
CA MET A 1 -13.33 -36.91 -53.14
C MET A 1 -12.84 -35.54 -52.68
N LYS A 2 -13.09 -35.15 -51.42
CA LYS A 2 -12.46 -33.97 -50.79
C LYS A 2 -11.79 -34.45 -49.51
N ARG A 3 -10.45 -34.41 -49.48
CA ARG A 3 -9.65 -34.84 -48.32
C ARG A 3 -9.73 -33.76 -47.24
N ARG A 4 -10.23 -34.14 -46.06
CA ARG A 4 -10.18 -33.34 -44.83
C ARG A 4 -8.73 -33.26 -44.36
N GLY A 5 -8.21 -32.05 -44.20
CA GLY A 5 -6.92 -31.82 -43.57
C GLY A 5 -7.02 -32.15 -42.08
N VAL A 6 -6.25 -33.13 -41.63
CA VAL A 6 -6.06 -33.44 -40.21
C VAL A 6 -5.04 -32.45 -39.67
N SER A 7 -5.48 -31.51 -38.85
CA SER A 7 -4.61 -30.60 -38.11
C SER A 7 -3.75 -31.45 -37.17
N LYS A 8 -2.45 -31.43 -37.42
CA LYS A 8 -1.43 -32.13 -36.64
C LYS A 8 -1.37 -31.46 -35.26
N MET A 9 -2.00 -32.03 -34.24
CA MET A 9 -1.77 -31.62 -32.86
C MET A 9 -0.32 -31.95 -32.50
N ALA A 10 0.48 -30.92 -32.27
CA ALA A 10 1.84 -31.05 -31.82
C ALA A 10 1.85 -31.69 -30.43
N LYS A 11 2.58 -32.80 -30.27
CA LYS A 11 2.89 -33.36 -28.95
C LYS A 11 3.84 -32.37 -28.28
N ILE A 12 3.37 -31.72 -27.22
CA ILE A 12 4.17 -30.83 -26.39
C ILE A 12 5.03 -31.74 -25.50
N ASN A 13 6.34 -31.57 -25.53
CA ASN A 13 7.30 -32.37 -24.78
C ASN A 13 7.33 -31.90 -23.32
N GLU A 14 7.37 -32.82 -22.34
CA GLU A 14 7.45 -32.49 -20.89
C GLU A 14 8.65 -31.57 -20.55
N PHE A 15 9.73 -31.62 -21.34
CA PHE A 15 10.88 -30.73 -21.18
C PHE A 15 10.61 -29.26 -21.55
N ASP A 16 9.71 -28.99 -22.50
CA ASP A 16 9.34 -27.62 -22.90
C ASP A 16 8.34 -26.99 -21.90
N ILE A 17 7.63 -27.81 -21.11
CA ILE A 17 6.63 -27.38 -20.12
C ILE A 17 7.32 -26.68 -18.93
N VAL A 18 8.49 -27.18 -18.51
CA VAL A 18 9.24 -26.64 -17.37
C VAL A 18 9.78 -25.24 -17.64
N ASP A 19 10.26 -24.98 -18.86
CA ASP A 19 10.84 -23.69 -19.25
C ASP A 19 9.76 -22.60 -19.42
N GLN A 20 8.54 -22.98 -19.82
CA GLN A 20 7.43 -22.05 -19.96
C GLN A 20 6.75 -21.64 -18.64
N ASN A 21 6.92 -22.42 -17.56
CA ASN A 21 6.42 -22.07 -16.23
C ASN A 21 7.17 -20.87 -15.62
N ALA A 22 8.37 -20.54 -16.12
CA ALA A 22 9.22 -19.47 -15.58
C ALA A 22 8.93 -18.08 -16.16
N GLN A 23 8.22 -17.98 -17.28
CA GLN A 23 8.07 -16.69 -17.95
C GLN A 23 6.81 -15.94 -17.51
N SER A 24 7.01 -14.89 -16.71
CA SER A 24 5.95 -13.89 -16.43
C SER A 24 5.47 -13.25 -17.74
N LYS A 25 4.16 -13.20 -17.92
CA LYS A 25 3.45 -12.52 -19.02
C LYS A 25 2.61 -11.39 -18.44
N VAL A 26 2.18 -10.43 -19.25
CA VAL A 26 1.29 -9.33 -18.82
C VAL A 26 -0.06 -9.47 -19.50
N GLY A 27 -1.15 -9.32 -18.75
CA GLY A 27 -2.49 -9.50 -19.28
C GLY A 27 -3.58 -9.00 -18.35
N LYS A 28 -4.80 -8.96 -18.90
CA LYS A 28 -6.00 -8.55 -18.20
C LYS A 28 -7.04 -9.67 -18.25
N PHE A 29 -7.60 -10.01 -17.10
CA PHE A 29 -8.58 -11.09 -16.94
C PHE A 29 -9.81 -10.57 -16.23
N THR A 30 -10.97 -11.01 -16.69
CA THR A 30 -12.25 -10.82 -15.99
C THR A 30 -12.69 -12.18 -15.47
N PHE A 31 -12.91 -12.25 -14.17
CA PHE A 31 -13.37 -13.45 -13.49
C PHE A 31 -14.88 -13.57 -13.58
N TRP A 32 -15.39 -14.78 -13.36
CA TRP A 32 -16.83 -15.06 -13.41
C TRP A 32 -17.65 -14.29 -12.36
N ASN A 33 -17.04 -13.92 -11.25
CA ASN A 33 -17.65 -13.11 -10.20
C ASN A 33 -17.68 -11.61 -10.53
N GLY A 34 -17.10 -11.17 -11.66
CA GLY A 34 -17.03 -9.77 -12.05
C GLY A 34 -15.71 -9.08 -11.69
N ASP A 35 -14.85 -9.72 -10.90
CA ASP A 35 -13.54 -9.18 -10.56
C ASP A 35 -12.66 -9.05 -11.81
N VAL A 36 -11.71 -8.13 -11.77
CA VAL A 36 -10.79 -7.85 -12.86
C VAL A 36 -9.36 -7.83 -12.33
N TYR A 37 -8.47 -8.61 -12.94
CA TYR A 37 -7.03 -8.49 -12.72
C TYR A 37 -6.36 -7.89 -13.95
N ASP A 38 -5.42 -6.97 -13.74
CA ASP A 38 -4.61 -6.32 -14.77
C ASP A 38 -3.16 -6.27 -14.29
N GLY A 39 -2.30 -7.11 -14.86
CA GLY A 39 -0.93 -7.23 -14.37
C GLY A 39 -0.15 -8.42 -14.91
N GLU A 40 0.96 -8.68 -14.25
CA GLU A 40 1.82 -9.81 -14.52
C GLU A 40 1.18 -11.14 -14.05
N TYR A 41 1.44 -12.23 -14.76
CA TYR A 41 0.91 -13.56 -14.47
C TYR A 41 1.83 -14.65 -15.01
N LYS A 42 1.76 -15.85 -14.43
CA LYS A 42 2.38 -17.06 -14.99
C LYS A 42 1.33 -18.12 -15.28
N ILE A 43 1.63 -18.99 -16.22
CA ILE A 43 0.80 -20.16 -16.52
C ILE A 43 1.48 -21.36 -15.89
N ASN A 44 0.80 -22.03 -14.96
CA ASN A 44 1.18 -23.34 -14.48
C ASN A 44 0.58 -24.39 -15.41
N TYR A 45 1.40 -24.93 -16.30
CA TYR A 45 0.93 -25.88 -17.33
C TYR A 45 0.57 -27.25 -16.77
N ASP A 46 1.18 -27.67 -15.64
CA ASP A 46 0.88 -28.96 -14.99
C ASP A 46 -0.55 -28.97 -14.43
N ARG A 47 -0.98 -27.84 -13.86
CA ARG A 47 -2.32 -27.67 -13.28
C ARG A 47 -3.31 -26.97 -14.22
N LEU A 48 -2.85 -26.50 -15.38
CA LEU A 48 -3.60 -25.65 -16.31
C LEU A 48 -4.21 -24.42 -15.61
N LEU A 49 -3.46 -23.83 -14.67
CA LEU A 49 -3.88 -22.66 -13.88
C LEU A 49 -3.12 -21.41 -14.33
N LEU A 50 -3.81 -20.28 -14.34
CA LEU A 50 -3.21 -18.96 -14.45
C LEU A 50 -3.05 -18.40 -13.05
N LEU A 51 -1.84 -17.98 -12.69
CA LEU A 51 -1.51 -17.46 -11.37
C LEU A 51 -1.03 -16.02 -11.50
N LYS A 52 -1.62 -15.10 -10.73
CA LYS A 52 -1.17 -13.71 -10.58
C LYS A 52 0.25 -13.71 -10.00
N GLN A 53 1.13 -12.89 -10.59
CA GLN A 53 2.53 -12.81 -10.19
C GLN A 53 3.10 -11.43 -10.48
N GLY A 54 4.14 -10.97 -9.77
CA GLY A 54 4.77 -9.69 -10.02
C GLY A 54 3.80 -8.52 -9.83
N ARG A 55 3.96 -7.43 -10.58
CA ARG A 55 3.11 -6.25 -10.39
C ARG A 55 1.74 -6.44 -11.02
N GLY A 56 0.70 -6.15 -10.25
CA GLY A 56 -0.66 -6.23 -10.75
C GLY A 56 -1.67 -5.46 -9.92
N THR A 57 -2.80 -5.19 -10.56
CA THR A 57 -3.95 -4.53 -9.95
C THR A 57 -5.14 -5.47 -10.01
N TYR A 58 -5.70 -5.80 -8.85
CA TYR A 58 -6.92 -6.58 -8.72
C TYR A 58 -8.06 -5.66 -8.31
N THR A 59 -9.14 -5.63 -9.09
CA THR A 59 -10.34 -4.84 -8.82
C THR A 59 -11.49 -5.79 -8.53
N THR A 60 -12.14 -5.65 -7.39
CA THR A 60 -13.32 -6.43 -7.05
C THR A 60 -14.55 -5.93 -7.81
N ASP A 61 -15.58 -6.77 -7.90
CA ASP A 61 -16.91 -6.39 -8.38
C ASP A 61 -17.53 -5.20 -7.62
N ASN A 62 -17.14 -5.04 -6.35
CA ASN A 62 -17.51 -3.92 -5.48
C ASN A 62 -16.63 -2.67 -5.64
N PHE A 63 -15.73 -2.66 -6.64
CA PHE A 63 -14.81 -1.57 -6.99
C PHE A 63 -13.65 -1.30 -6.01
N ASP A 64 -13.38 -2.21 -5.07
CA ASP A 64 -12.14 -2.15 -4.28
C ASP A 64 -10.96 -2.52 -5.18
N THR A 65 -9.88 -1.75 -5.09
CA THR A 65 -8.70 -1.91 -5.93
C THR A 65 -7.48 -2.25 -5.08
N TYR A 66 -6.79 -3.32 -5.42
CA TYR A 66 -5.61 -3.86 -4.74
C TYR A 66 -4.43 -3.80 -5.70
N HIS A 67 -3.51 -2.87 -5.45
CA HIS A 67 -2.33 -2.66 -6.27
C HIS A 67 -1.06 -3.06 -5.51
N GLY A 68 -0.32 -4.03 -6.04
CA GLY A 68 0.89 -4.50 -5.38
C GLY A 68 1.62 -5.59 -6.14
N GLU A 69 2.56 -6.20 -5.44
CA GLU A 69 3.33 -7.35 -5.91
C GLU A 69 2.63 -8.66 -5.50
N TRP A 70 2.40 -9.54 -6.46
CA TRP A 70 1.72 -10.82 -6.34
C TRP A 70 2.72 -11.97 -6.43
N ASP A 71 2.47 -13.03 -5.68
CA ASP A 71 3.24 -14.27 -5.72
C ASP A 71 2.27 -15.45 -5.65
N ASP A 72 2.18 -16.23 -6.72
CA ASP A 72 1.32 -17.43 -6.79
C ASP A 72 -0.13 -17.19 -6.33
N ASP A 73 -0.82 -16.21 -6.93
CA ASP A 73 -2.19 -15.77 -6.58
C ASP A 73 -2.37 -15.15 -5.19
N THR A 74 -1.32 -15.10 -4.39
CA THR A 74 -1.31 -14.43 -3.08
C THR A 74 -0.58 -13.10 -3.16
N PHE A 75 -0.81 -12.22 -2.18
CA PHE A 75 -0.01 -11.02 -2.03
C PHE A 75 1.38 -11.42 -1.55
N SER A 76 2.41 -10.86 -2.18
CA SER A 76 3.78 -11.01 -1.69
C SER A 76 3.95 -10.27 -0.35
N ASN A 77 5.09 -10.48 0.32
CA ASN A 77 5.45 -9.76 1.55
C ASN A 77 5.81 -8.27 1.33
N ALA A 78 5.54 -7.71 0.16
CA ALA A 78 5.76 -6.30 -0.17
C ALA A 78 4.58 -5.44 0.27
N ASP A 79 4.79 -4.12 0.27
CA ASP A 79 3.72 -3.17 0.57
C ASP A 79 2.69 -3.15 -0.57
N ILE A 80 1.42 -3.14 -0.19
CA ILE A 80 0.27 -3.01 -1.08
C ILE A 80 -0.36 -1.63 -0.93
N HIS A 81 -0.91 -1.11 -2.02
CA HIS A 81 -1.84 0.02 -1.99
C HIS A 81 -3.25 -0.47 -2.29
N ILE A 82 -4.14 -0.34 -1.31
CA ILE A 82 -5.55 -0.66 -1.43
C ILE A 82 -6.33 0.64 -1.52
N LYS A 83 -7.23 0.75 -2.50
CA LYS A 83 -8.25 1.78 -2.57
C LYS A 83 -9.61 1.12 -2.41
N TYR A 84 -10.31 1.44 -1.34
CA TYR A 84 -11.66 0.95 -1.09
C TYR A 84 -12.68 1.80 -1.86
N ASN A 85 -13.85 1.22 -2.12
CA ASN A 85 -14.95 1.86 -2.82
C ASN A 85 -15.56 3.06 -2.09
N ASN A 86 -15.31 3.18 -0.79
CA ASN A 86 -15.70 4.31 0.05
C ASN A 86 -14.65 5.43 0.07
N ASP A 87 -13.69 5.40 -0.86
CA ASP A 87 -12.53 6.30 -0.98
C ASP A 87 -11.49 6.23 0.13
N ALA A 88 -11.67 5.37 1.14
CA ALA A 88 -10.61 5.05 2.07
C ALA A 88 -9.47 4.33 1.33
N GLN A 89 -8.26 4.43 1.88
CA GLN A 89 -7.10 3.77 1.31
C GLN A 89 -6.25 3.13 2.40
N TYR A 90 -5.53 2.07 2.05
CA TYR A 90 -4.52 1.48 2.91
C TYR A 90 -3.21 1.33 2.14
N ARG A 91 -2.10 1.62 2.81
CA ARG A 91 -0.74 1.42 2.30
C ARG A 91 0.08 0.70 3.35
N GLY A 92 0.54 -0.51 3.07
CA GLY A 92 1.31 -1.29 4.04
C GLY A 92 1.25 -2.76 3.70
N ARG A 93 1.47 -3.64 4.67
CA ARG A 93 1.43 -5.08 4.43
C ARG A 93 0.06 -5.66 4.74
N ILE A 94 -0.28 -6.73 4.03
CA ILE A 94 -1.44 -7.57 4.31
C ILE A 94 -1.01 -9.04 4.36
N ASP A 95 -1.74 -9.83 5.13
CA ASP A 95 -1.56 -11.28 5.13
C ASP A 95 -2.28 -11.93 3.93
N PRO A 96 -2.08 -13.23 3.68
CA PRO A 96 -2.77 -13.94 2.60
C PRO A 96 -4.31 -13.97 2.72
N ASN A 97 -4.86 -13.66 3.90
CA ASN A 97 -6.31 -13.54 4.12
C ASN A 97 -6.84 -12.12 3.83
N GLY A 98 -5.96 -11.19 3.45
CA GLY A 98 -6.33 -9.79 3.17
C GLY A 98 -6.44 -8.91 4.42
N THR A 99 -5.90 -9.34 5.56
CA THR A 99 -5.91 -8.56 6.80
C THR A 99 -4.65 -7.70 6.91
N MET A 100 -4.80 -6.46 7.40
CA MET A 100 -3.69 -5.53 7.61
C MET A 100 -2.77 -6.03 8.72
N VAL A 101 -1.49 -6.10 8.41
CA VAL A 101 -0.43 -6.57 9.32
C VAL A 101 0.83 -5.71 9.19
N GLY A 102 1.63 -5.63 10.25
CA GLY A 102 2.92 -4.93 10.21
C GLY A 102 2.76 -3.42 10.03
N LEU A 103 3.81 -2.74 9.54
CA LEU A 103 3.75 -1.30 9.33
C LEU A 103 2.75 -0.96 8.21
N GLY A 104 1.86 0.00 8.47
CA GLY A 104 0.90 0.46 7.49
C GLY A 104 0.27 1.80 7.84
N THR A 105 -0.26 2.47 6.81
CA THR A 105 -1.00 3.72 6.89
C THR A 105 -2.40 3.51 6.34
N TYR A 106 -3.41 3.75 7.15
CA TYR A 106 -4.81 3.82 6.73
C TYR A 106 -5.19 5.28 6.53
N ILE A 107 -5.78 5.61 5.39
CA ILE A 107 -6.20 6.95 5.00
C ILE A 107 -7.73 6.95 4.91
N PHE A 108 -8.35 7.82 5.69
CA PHE A 108 -9.79 7.98 5.72
C PHE A 108 -10.28 8.80 4.51
N PRO A 109 -11.58 8.70 4.16
CA PRO A 109 -12.15 9.46 3.05
C PRO A 109 -12.07 10.99 3.24
N ASP A 110 -11.99 11.46 4.50
CA ASP A 110 -11.81 12.88 4.84
C ASP A 110 -10.37 13.37 4.68
N GLY A 111 -9.43 12.49 4.33
CA GLY A 111 -8.00 12.78 4.18
C GLY A 111 -7.18 12.65 5.46
N SER A 112 -7.81 12.36 6.60
CA SER A 112 -7.08 12.03 7.82
C SER A 112 -6.42 10.64 7.69
N SER A 113 -5.42 10.32 8.50
CA SER A 113 -4.75 9.03 8.42
C SER A 113 -4.26 8.51 9.77
N ILE A 114 -4.12 7.19 9.85
CA ILE A 114 -3.50 6.49 10.97
C ILE A 114 -2.31 5.71 10.43
N GLU A 115 -1.12 6.05 10.89
CA GLU A 115 0.10 5.29 10.71
C GLU A 115 0.34 4.46 11.98
N ALA A 116 0.52 3.15 11.84
CA ALA A 116 0.69 2.25 12.99
C ALA A 116 1.34 0.92 12.57
N ILE A 117 1.71 0.11 13.57
CA ILE A 117 1.87 -1.34 13.38
C ILE A 117 0.48 -1.98 13.54
N TRP A 118 0.04 -2.71 12.52
CA TRP A 118 -1.25 -3.37 12.43
C TRP A 118 -1.15 -4.85 12.81
N HIS A 119 -2.16 -5.35 13.49
CA HIS A 119 -2.35 -6.76 13.78
C HIS A 119 -3.82 -7.11 13.54
N ASN A 120 -4.12 -7.96 12.56
CA ASN A 120 -5.49 -8.41 12.25
C ASN A 120 -6.47 -7.24 12.06
N ASN A 121 -6.09 -6.23 11.26
CA ASN A 121 -6.85 -4.99 11.03
C ASN A 121 -6.96 -4.03 12.23
N ILE A 122 -6.23 -4.28 13.32
CA ILE A 122 -6.24 -3.41 14.51
C ILE A 122 -4.88 -2.69 14.62
N PRO A 123 -4.84 -1.34 14.68
CA PRO A 123 -3.61 -0.62 14.96
C PRO A 123 -3.20 -0.85 16.42
N SER A 124 -1.98 -1.32 16.67
CA SER A 124 -1.53 -1.75 18.00
C SER A 124 -0.48 -0.86 18.63
N THR A 125 0.52 -0.41 17.87
CA THR A 125 1.68 0.31 18.40
C THR A 125 2.15 1.39 17.42
N ASN A 126 2.87 2.38 17.96
CA ASN A 126 3.35 3.56 17.21
C ASN A 126 2.22 4.25 16.44
N ILE A 127 1.06 4.41 17.08
CA ILE A 127 -0.11 4.99 16.46
C ILE A 127 0.09 6.50 16.33
N ILE A 128 0.16 6.97 15.09
CA ILE A 128 0.23 8.38 14.74
C ILE A 128 -1.02 8.70 13.94
N TYR A 129 -1.92 9.49 14.52
CA TYR A 129 -3.06 10.06 13.82
C TYR A 129 -2.65 11.38 13.16
N ARG A 130 -2.94 11.55 11.87
CA ARG A 130 -2.70 12.80 11.15
C ARG A 130 -4.01 13.36 10.63
N GLU A 131 -4.30 14.60 10.96
CA GLU A 131 -5.45 15.34 10.44
C GLU A 131 -5.22 15.74 8.97
N PRO A 132 -6.29 16.03 8.21
CA PRO A 132 -6.16 16.41 6.79
C PRO A 132 -5.30 17.68 6.58
N LEU A 133 -5.24 18.56 7.58
CA LEU A 133 -4.44 19.79 7.57
C LEU A 133 -2.98 19.58 8.02
N GLY A 134 -2.59 18.34 8.32
CA GLY A 134 -1.19 17.96 8.60
C GLY A 134 -0.79 17.94 10.07
N PHE A 135 -1.68 18.27 11.01
CA PHE A 135 -1.41 18.09 12.44
C PHE A 135 -1.28 16.60 12.77
N ALA A 136 -0.23 16.24 13.52
CA ALA A 136 0.03 14.87 13.94
C ALA A 136 -0.17 14.72 15.44
N TRP A 137 -0.76 13.61 15.84
CA TRP A 137 -1.07 13.23 17.21
C TRP A 137 -0.50 11.83 17.46
N VAL A 138 0.45 11.72 18.38
CA VAL A 138 1.08 10.45 18.77
C VAL A 138 0.33 9.92 19.99
N VAL A 139 -0.12 8.67 19.92
CA VAL A 139 -0.73 8.01 21.08
C VAL A 139 0.36 7.65 22.09
N GLU A 140 0.23 8.13 23.32
CA GLU A 140 1.17 7.84 24.41
C GLU A 140 0.69 6.70 25.30
N ASP A 141 -0.58 6.70 25.67
CA ASP A 141 -1.18 5.67 26.52
C ASP A 141 -2.61 5.35 26.07
N ILE A 142 -2.99 4.07 26.15
CA ILE A 142 -4.33 3.56 25.86
C ILE A 142 -4.76 2.76 27.08
N SER A 143 -5.72 3.28 27.83
CA SER A 143 -6.39 2.59 28.93
C SER A 143 -7.83 2.24 28.53
N VAL A 144 -8.53 1.47 29.38
CA VAL A 144 -9.93 1.12 29.18
C VAL A 144 -10.83 2.37 29.15
N ASP A 145 -10.44 3.43 29.87
CA ASP A 145 -11.26 4.61 30.10
C ASP A 145 -10.73 5.88 29.41
N SER A 146 -9.50 5.86 28.87
CA SER A 146 -8.87 7.04 28.29
C SER A 146 -7.80 6.70 27.26
N ILE A 147 -7.67 7.56 26.25
CA ILE A 147 -6.51 7.58 25.35
C ILE A 147 -5.83 8.94 25.49
N THR A 148 -4.51 8.95 25.69
CA THR A 148 -3.72 10.18 25.74
C THR A 148 -2.93 10.35 24.45
N PHE A 149 -2.89 11.59 23.96
CA PHE A 149 -2.15 11.96 22.76
C PHE A 149 -1.19 13.10 23.09
N SER A 150 0.00 13.09 22.49
CA SER A 150 0.87 14.25 22.40
C SER A 150 0.92 14.78 20.97
N ALA A 151 1.09 16.09 20.83
CA ALA A 151 1.24 16.71 19.52
C ALA A 151 2.58 16.26 18.89
N GLY A 152 2.53 15.56 17.77
CA GLY A 152 3.72 15.12 17.02
C GLY A 152 4.38 16.25 16.23
N ASN A 153 3.63 17.31 15.90
CA ASN A 153 4.17 18.52 15.25
C ASN A 153 4.29 19.64 16.28
N HIS A 154 5.43 19.73 16.94
CA HIS A 154 5.78 20.94 17.66
C HIS A 154 6.41 21.93 16.67
N PHE A 155 5.58 22.83 16.13
CA PHE A 155 6.03 24.19 15.75
C PHE A 155 6.85 24.86 16.88
N TRP A 156 6.73 24.34 18.11
CA TRP A 156 7.45 24.77 19.31
C TRP A 156 8.83 24.13 19.55
N ASN A 157 9.19 23.01 18.91
CA ASN A 157 10.48 22.37 19.16
C ASN A 157 11.62 23.16 18.50
N ASP A 158 11.36 23.77 17.34
CA ASP A 158 12.32 24.64 16.66
C ASP A 158 12.46 26.02 17.34
N ILE A 159 11.43 26.49 18.06
CA ILE A 159 11.46 27.76 18.80
C ILE A 159 12.26 27.65 20.11
N LEU A 160 12.24 26.49 20.77
CA LEU A 160 12.98 26.27 22.02
C LEU A 160 14.46 25.89 21.81
N SER A 161 14.87 25.54 20.60
CA SER A 161 16.29 25.34 20.26
C SER A 161 17.03 26.64 19.92
N ASP A 162 16.33 27.71 19.57
CA ASP A 162 16.93 28.97 19.11
C ASP A 162 17.20 30.00 20.21
N ASP A 163 16.81 29.73 21.47
CA ASP A 163 17.05 30.62 22.62
C ASP A 163 18.55 30.74 23.03
N SER A 164 19.47 30.18 22.25
CA SER A 164 20.93 30.36 22.42
C SER A 164 21.56 31.42 21.50
N THR A 165 20.82 32.05 20.59
CA THR A 165 21.34 33.22 19.87
C THR A 165 20.91 34.52 20.54
N MET A 166 21.70 34.93 21.54
CA MET A 166 21.77 36.31 22.00
C MET A 166 21.94 37.25 20.79
N CYS A 167 20.84 37.84 20.32
CA CYS A 167 20.90 39.03 19.47
C CYS A 167 21.37 40.21 20.33
N SER A 168 22.66 40.50 20.26
CA SER A 168 23.23 41.76 20.75
C SER A 168 22.64 42.91 19.93
N SER A 169 21.74 43.68 20.55
CA SER A 169 21.25 44.94 19.99
C SER A 169 22.36 45.99 20.09
N LYS A 170 23.03 46.26 18.97
CA LYS A 170 23.75 47.54 18.80
C LYS A 170 22.74 48.59 18.37
N SER A 171 22.42 49.48 19.31
CA SER A 171 21.75 50.75 19.08
C SER A 171 22.54 51.60 18.08
N PHE A 172 21.92 51.96 16.97
CA PHE A 172 22.42 52.96 16.02
C PHE A 172 21.63 54.25 16.27
N ASP A 173 22.21 55.18 17.03
CA ASP A 173 21.69 56.53 17.17
C ASP A 173 21.95 57.29 15.86
N GLN A 174 20.88 57.67 15.16
CA GLN A 174 20.93 58.77 14.21
C GLN A 174 20.32 60.00 14.90
N SER A 175 21.19 60.94 15.27
CA SER A 175 20.81 62.32 15.58
C SER A 175 20.84 63.10 14.27
N GLU A 176 19.65 63.47 13.77
CA GLU A 176 19.50 64.61 12.87
C GLU A 176 19.44 65.89 13.72
N SER A 177 20.24 66.88 13.35
CA SER A 177 20.16 68.25 13.82
C SER A 177 20.65 69.17 12.70
N ASN A 178 19.80 70.14 12.36
CA ASN A 178 19.99 71.21 11.37
C ASN A 178 21.36 71.90 11.41
#